data_AF-A0A947G8C5-F1
#
_entry.id   AF-A0A947G8C5-F1
#
_cell.length_a   1.000
_cell.length_b   1.000
_cell.length_c   1.000
_cell.angle_alpha   90.00
_cell.angle_beta   90.00
_cell.angle_gamma   90.00
#
_symmetry.space_group_name_H-M   'P 1'
#
loop_
_entity.id
_entity.type
_entity.pdbx_description
1 polymer ?
#
loop_
_entity_poly.entity_id
_entity_poly.type
_entity_poly.pdbx_seq_one_letter_code
_entity_poly.pdbx_strand_id
1 'polypeptide(L)'
;MAYLIGPLFVVLAAWFVLGPETASIPFSERVAVNPADLATAPMRETMADPPTMMVAGFEKKCRECHTLFGSNPDTPLRLNQHANIVQAHGMNDRCFNCHDQESHDTLVLAGGQRVPFSETPLLCAKCHGTTYRDWQAGIHGRALGYWDETRGERIRLECTQCHDPHAPAFDPMTALAGPNTLRMSVTKSEGTHEAGKHNPLRRWSSGLDEPASPADHSGEEHH
;
A
#
# COMPACT_ATOMS: atom_id res chain seq x y z
N MET A 1 35.57 51.93 -24.36
CA MET A 1 34.41 51.16 -23.89
C MET A 1 34.60 50.49 -22.52
N ALA A 2 35.80 50.03 -22.12
CA ALA A 2 36.00 49.25 -20.89
C ALA A 2 35.78 50.01 -19.55
N TYR A 3 35.95 51.33 -19.51
CA TYR A 3 35.85 52.14 -18.28
C TYR A 3 34.41 52.39 -17.78
N LEU A 4 33.39 52.03 -18.55
CA LEU A 4 31.98 52.22 -18.17
C LEU A 4 31.38 50.99 -17.48
N ILE A 5 32.08 49.86 -17.50
CA ILE A 5 31.59 48.59 -16.97
C ILE A 5 31.55 48.64 -15.43
N GLY A 6 32.61 49.14 -14.78
CA GLY A 6 32.67 49.26 -13.32
C GLY A 6 31.56 50.13 -12.72
N PRO A 7 31.37 51.37 -13.18
CA PRO A 7 30.28 52.24 -12.71
C PRO A 7 28.89 51.64 -12.93
N LEU A 8 28.68 50.94 -14.06
CA LEU A 8 27.42 50.25 -14.34
C LEU A 8 27.12 49.15 -13.31
N PHE A 9 28.10 48.35 -12.93
CA PHE A 9 27.93 47.33 -11.88
C PHE A 9 27.63 47.95 -10.51
N VAL A 10 28.24 49.10 -10.18
CA VAL A 10 27.95 49.80 -8.91
C VAL A 10 26.52 50.34 -8.89
N VAL A 11 26.05 50.91 -10.00
CA VAL A 11 24.67 51.39 -10.12
C VAL A 11 23.67 50.24 -10.05
N LEU A 12 23.93 49.12 -10.73
CA LEU A 12 23.08 47.93 -10.65
C LEU A 12 23.06 47.34 -9.24
N ALA A 13 24.21 47.26 -8.56
CA ALA A 13 24.28 46.79 -7.17
C ALA A 13 23.48 47.70 -6.23
N ALA A 14 23.62 49.03 -6.37
CA ALA A 14 22.82 49.98 -5.61
C ALA A 14 21.32 49.82 -5.90
N TRP A 15 20.94 49.57 -7.16
CA TRP A 15 19.55 49.31 -7.53
C TRP A 15 19.00 47.97 -7.02
N PHE A 16 19.80 46.91 -6.90
CA PHE A 16 19.35 45.67 -6.26
C PHE A 16 19.21 45.79 -4.74
N VAL A 17 20.04 46.63 -4.11
CA VAL A 17 19.99 46.87 -2.65
C VAL A 17 18.89 47.84 -2.27
N LEU A 18 18.63 48.85 -3.11
CA LEU A 18 17.69 49.95 -2.83
C LEU A 18 16.41 49.90 -3.68
N GLY A 19 16.32 48.97 -4.63
CA GLY A 19 15.19 48.81 -5.54
C GLY A 19 13.94 48.25 -4.86
N PRO A 20 12.80 48.27 -5.56
CA PRO A 20 11.49 48.08 -4.95
C PRO A 20 11.39 46.71 -4.26
N GLU A 21 10.87 46.77 -3.03
CA GLU A 21 10.65 45.63 -2.16
C GLU A 21 9.92 44.51 -2.90
N THR A 22 10.55 43.32 -2.84
CA THR A 22 9.96 41.98 -3.01
C THR A 22 8.58 41.98 -3.63
N ALA A 23 8.51 41.63 -4.92
CA ALA A 23 7.26 41.29 -5.60
C ALA A 23 6.34 40.54 -4.63
N SER A 24 5.13 41.08 -4.38
CA SER A 24 4.20 40.51 -3.41
C SER A 24 3.84 39.11 -3.88
N ILE A 25 4.45 38.11 -3.25
CA ILE A 25 4.20 36.71 -3.54
C ILE A 25 2.83 36.37 -2.95
N PRO A 26 1.80 36.07 -3.77
CA PRO A 26 0.52 35.66 -3.23
C PRO A 26 0.69 34.25 -2.64
N PHE A 27 0.85 34.17 -1.33
CA PHE A 27 0.74 32.89 -0.62
C PHE A 27 -0.75 32.59 -0.47
N SER A 28 -1.17 31.42 -0.92
CA SER A 28 -2.51 30.93 -0.60
C SER A 28 -2.62 30.60 0.89
N GLU A 29 -3.85 30.64 1.40
CA GLU A 29 -4.14 30.32 2.79
C GLU A 29 -3.58 28.94 3.17
N ARG A 30 -2.96 28.85 4.35
CA ARG A 30 -2.42 27.58 4.85
C ARG A 30 -3.59 26.68 5.26
N VAL A 31 -3.68 25.53 4.61
CA VAL A 31 -4.61 24.48 5.04
C VAL A 31 -4.06 23.86 6.32
N ALA A 32 -4.85 23.88 7.39
CA ALA A 32 -4.51 23.15 8.61
C ALA A 32 -4.66 21.65 8.34
N VAL A 33 -3.60 20.88 8.59
CA VAL A 33 -3.59 19.42 8.50
C VAL A 33 -3.64 18.86 9.92
N ASN A 34 -4.49 17.87 10.16
CA ASN A 34 -4.53 17.19 11.45
C ASN A 34 -3.22 16.40 11.63
N PRO A 35 -2.47 16.58 12.75
CA PRO A 35 -1.26 15.80 13.00
C PRO A 35 -1.45 14.28 12.94
N ALA A 36 -2.66 13.79 13.25
CA ALA A 36 -2.99 12.37 13.12
C ALA A 36 -2.87 11.85 11.68
N ASP A 37 -3.14 12.70 10.68
CA ASP A 37 -3.03 12.35 9.26
C ASP A 37 -1.56 12.26 8.79
N LEU A 38 -0.62 12.70 9.63
CA LEU A 38 0.82 12.69 9.38
C LEU A 38 1.54 11.58 10.16
N ALA A 39 0.80 10.64 10.74
CA ALA A 39 1.37 9.53 11.50
C ALA A 39 2.36 8.71 10.65
N THR A 40 3.53 8.44 11.22
CA THR A 40 4.59 7.65 10.57
C THR A 40 4.56 6.18 10.97
N ALA A 41 3.70 5.82 11.91
CA ALA A 41 3.48 4.44 12.34
C ALA A 41 3.04 3.55 11.16
N PRO A 42 3.30 2.24 11.24
CA PRO A 42 2.70 1.25 10.35
C PRO A 42 1.18 1.40 10.30
N MET A 43 0.59 1.16 9.13
CA MET A 43 -0.86 1.23 8.95
C MET A 43 -1.57 0.06 9.65
N ARG A 44 -0.86 -1.06 9.81
CA ARG A 44 -1.38 -2.28 10.43
C ARG A 44 -0.37 -2.82 11.43
N GLU A 45 -0.89 -3.33 12.53
CA GLU A 45 -0.13 -4.18 13.45
C GLU A 45 -0.06 -5.58 12.86
N THR A 46 1.14 -6.17 12.92
CA THR A 46 1.37 -7.55 12.49
C THR A 46 1.15 -8.51 13.66
N MET A 47 0.85 -9.76 13.33
CA MET A 47 0.89 -10.82 14.32
C MET A 47 2.32 -10.98 14.85
N ALA A 48 2.42 -11.39 16.12
CA ALA A 48 3.69 -11.80 16.69
C ALA A 48 4.22 -13.07 16.01
N ASP A 49 5.45 -13.44 16.35
CA ASP A 49 6.07 -14.68 15.93
C ASP A 49 6.60 -15.43 17.15
N PRO A 50 5.92 -16.51 17.60
CA PRO A 50 4.78 -17.18 16.96
C PRO A 50 3.48 -16.35 17.04
N PRO A 51 2.53 -16.57 16.10
CA PRO A 51 1.30 -15.80 16.03
C PRO A 51 0.40 -16.09 17.23
N THR A 52 -0.12 -15.01 17.83
CA THR A 52 -1.11 -15.09 18.90
C THR A 52 -2.34 -14.26 18.57
N MET A 53 -3.47 -14.69 19.13
CA MET A 53 -4.76 -14.01 19.02
C MET A 53 -5.49 -14.04 20.35
N MET A 54 -6.38 -13.06 20.56
CA MET A 54 -7.24 -13.02 21.74
C MET A 54 -8.51 -13.82 21.51
N VAL A 55 -8.74 -14.86 22.31
CA VAL A 55 -9.97 -15.67 22.30
C VAL A 55 -10.56 -15.66 23.69
N ALA A 56 -11.79 -15.14 23.83
CA ALA A 56 -12.49 -15.05 25.11
C ALA A 56 -11.67 -14.40 26.25
N GLY A 57 -10.83 -13.42 25.92
CA GLY A 57 -10.00 -12.69 26.89
C GLY A 57 -8.64 -13.34 27.21
N PHE A 58 -8.28 -14.44 26.54
CA PHE A 58 -6.99 -15.09 26.70
C PHE A 58 -6.17 -15.00 25.42
N GLU A 59 -4.88 -14.75 25.57
CA GLU A 59 -3.92 -14.85 24.48
C GLU A 59 -3.67 -16.33 24.15
N LYS A 60 -3.82 -16.69 22.88
CA LYS A 60 -3.72 -18.07 22.38
C LYS A 60 -2.93 -18.13 21.09
N LYS A 61 -2.07 -19.15 20.98
CA LYS A 61 -1.45 -19.52 19.69
C LYS A 61 -2.44 -20.28 18.83
N CYS A 62 -2.29 -20.18 17.52
CA CYS A 62 -3.17 -20.87 16.57
C CYS A 62 -3.19 -22.39 16.83
N ARG A 63 -2.02 -22.98 17.06
CA ARG A 63 -1.88 -24.42 17.33
C ARG A 63 -2.60 -24.90 18.59
N GLU A 64 -2.79 -24.07 19.61
CA GLU A 64 -3.50 -24.50 20.83
C GLU A 64 -4.93 -24.96 20.53
N CYS A 65 -5.59 -24.32 19.57
CA CYS A 65 -6.90 -24.72 19.09
C CYS A 65 -6.81 -25.78 17.98
N HIS A 66 -5.92 -25.59 17.01
CA HIS A 66 -5.78 -26.48 15.84
C HIS A 66 -5.14 -27.85 16.13
N THR A 67 -4.71 -28.10 17.37
CA THR A 67 -4.37 -29.45 17.85
C THR A 67 -5.58 -30.20 18.41
N LEU A 68 -6.65 -29.50 18.78
CA LEU A 68 -7.87 -30.09 19.35
C LEU A 68 -8.87 -30.51 18.26
N PHE A 69 -8.84 -29.84 17.12
CA PHE A 69 -9.69 -30.14 15.98
C PHE A 69 -8.90 -30.01 14.67
N GLY A 70 -9.08 -30.99 13.78
CA GLY A 70 -8.45 -30.97 12.47
C GLY A 70 -9.02 -29.87 11.58
N SER A 71 -8.16 -29.21 10.83
CA SER A 71 -8.58 -28.25 9.81
C SER A 71 -8.88 -28.96 8.50
N ASN A 72 -10.02 -28.63 7.88
CA ASN A 72 -10.34 -29.13 6.55
C ASN A 72 -9.47 -28.41 5.50
N PRO A 73 -8.69 -29.13 4.66
CA PRO A 73 -7.89 -28.52 3.60
C PRO A 73 -8.71 -27.80 2.53
N ASP A 74 -9.95 -28.23 2.32
CA ASP A 74 -10.86 -27.59 1.37
C ASP A 74 -11.62 -26.47 2.07
N THR A 75 -11.74 -25.31 1.40
CA THR A 75 -12.48 -24.15 1.91
C THR A 75 -13.91 -24.56 2.21
N PRO A 76 -14.33 -24.69 3.49
CA PRO A 76 -15.69 -25.09 3.79
C PRO A 76 -16.64 -23.93 3.48
N LEU A 77 -17.86 -24.25 3.03
CA LEU A 77 -18.91 -23.26 2.76
C LEU A 77 -19.22 -22.36 3.97
N ARG A 78 -18.90 -22.82 5.19
CA ARG A 78 -19.05 -22.08 6.44
C ARG A 78 -17.97 -22.49 7.45
N LEU A 79 -17.36 -21.49 8.09
CA LEU A 79 -16.40 -21.67 9.17
C LEU A 79 -17.07 -21.44 10.54
N ASN A 80 -16.76 -22.28 11.52
CA ASN A 80 -17.21 -22.09 12.91
C ASN A 80 -16.35 -21.09 13.69
N GLN A 81 -15.10 -20.90 13.26
CA GLN A 81 -14.11 -19.96 13.80
C GLN A 81 -13.48 -19.21 12.64
N HIS A 82 -12.93 -18.02 12.87
CA HIS A 82 -12.39 -17.16 11.80
C HIS A 82 -13.46 -16.68 10.79
N ALA A 83 -14.73 -16.62 11.20
CA ALA A 83 -15.84 -16.17 10.34
C ALA A 83 -15.73 -14.70 9.90
N ASN A 84 -14.84 -13.93 10.54
CA ASN A 84 -14.51 -12.54 10.22
C ASN A 84 -13.38 -12.40 9.19
N ILE A 85 -12.75 -13.49 8.75
CA ILE A 85 -11.70 -13.45 7.73
C ILE A 85 -12.35 -13.51 6.36
N VAL A 86 -12.16 -12.45 5.56
CA VAL A 86 -12.63 -12.38 4.18
C VAL A 86 -11.43 -12.56 3.25
N GLN A 87 -11.47 -13.62 2.45
CA GLN A 87 -10.44 -13.94 1.47
C GLN A 87 -10.73 -13.22 0.14
N ALA A 88 -9.96 -12.16 -0.13
CA ALA A 88 -10.00 -11.37 -1.36
C ALA A 88 -8.62 -11.33 -2.05
N HIS A 89 -7.92 -12.47 -2.04
CA HIS A 89 -6.56 -12.63 -2.60
C HIS A 89 -6.55 -13.37 -3.97
N GLY A 90 -7.64 -13.25 -4.75
CA GLY A 90 -7.75 -13.88 -6.07
C GLY A 90 -7.68 -15.40 -5.99
N MET A 91 -6.79 -16.02 -6.79
CA MET A 91 -6.62 -17.49 -6.81
C MET A 91 -6.00 -18.07 -5.54
N ASN A 92 -5.41 -17.23 -4.68
CA ASN A 92 -4.81 -17.66 -3.41
C ASN A 92 -5.80 -17.53 -2.24
N ASP A 93 -7.05 -17.94 -2.44
CA ASP A 93 -8.15 -17.76 -1.49
C ASP A 93 -8.26 -18.86 -0.41
N ARG A 94 -7.46 -19.91 -0.49
CA ARG A 94 -7.41 -20.99 0.51
C ARG A 94 -6.38 -20.70 1.60
N CYS A 95 -6.73 -21.00 2.85
CA CYS A 95 -5.87 -20.76 4.02
C CYS A 95 -4.49 -21.42 3.87
N PHE A 96 -4.46 -22.66 3.39
CA PHE A 96 -3.23 -23.47 3.27
C PHE A 96 -2.37 -23.14 2.04
N ASN A 97 -2.77 -22.15 1.23
CA ASN A 97 -1.85 -21.59 0.24
C ASN A 97 -0.70 -20.82 0.91
N CYS A 98 -0.94 -20.33 2.13
CA CYS A 98 -0.05 -19.48 2.90
C CYS A 98 0.31 -20.08 4.26
N HIS A 99 -0.64 -20.71 4.95
CA HIS A 99 -0.43 -21.35 6.25
C HIS A 99 -0.04 -22.82 6.09
N ASP A 100 0.81 -23.33 6.96
CA ASP A 100 1.08 -24.76 7.02
C ASP A 100 -0.11 -25.52 7.63
N GLN A 101 -0.45 -26.66 7.03
CA GLN A 101 -1.62 -27.45 7.42
C GLN A 101 -1.46 -28.14 8.78
N GLU A 102 -0.25 -28.55 9.13
CA GLU A 102 0.03 -29.28 10.38
C GLU A 102 0.37 -28.31 11.53
N SER A 103 0.94 -27.15 11.21
CA SER A 103 1.41 -26.14 12.13
C SER A 103 0.93 -24.76 11.71
N HIS A 104 -0.27 -24.39 12.18
CA HIS A 104 -0.88 -23.09 11.87
C HIS A 104 -0.10 -21.89 12.44
N ASP A 105 0.89 -22.13 13.31
CA ASP A 105 1.83 -21.13 13.81
C ASP A 105 2.95 -20.80 12.79
N THR A 106 2.94 -21.45 11.62
CA THR A 106 3.95 -21.27 10.57
C THR A 106 3.31 -21.07 9.19
N LEU A 107 4.07 -20.43 8.31
CA LEU A 107 3.72 -20.20 6.91
C LEU A 107 4.42 -21.21 6.00
N VAL A 108 3.93 -21.39 4.78
CA VAL A 108 4.46 -22.38 3.83
C VAL A 108 4.81 -21.77 2.46
N LEU A 109 6.06 -21.95 2.04
CA LEU A 109 6.57 -21.49 0.75
C LEU A 109 6.20 -22.46 -0.39
N ALA A 110 6.60 -22.11 -1.62
CA ALA A 110 6.59 -23.06 -2.73
C ALA A 110 7.49 -24.26 -2.39
N GLY A 111 7.00 -25.48 -2.62
CA GLY A 111 7.73 -26.71 -2.29
C GLY A 111 7.56 -27.20 -0.85
N GLY A 112 6.74 -26.55 -0.03
CA GLY A 112 6.37 -27.04 1.31
C GLY A 112 7.33 -26.64 2.44
N GLN A 113 8.34 -25.82 2.16
CA GLN A 113 9.23 -25.29 3.21
C GLN A 113 8.44 -24.40 4.16
N ARG A 114 8.56 -24.67 5.47
CA ARG A 114 7.97 -23.84 6.52
C ARG A 114 8.84 -22.62 6.83
N VAL A 115 8.20 -21.49 7.05
CA VAL A 115 8.84 -20.25 7.52
C VAL A 115 8.03 -19.63 8.66
N PRO A 116 8.67 -18.88 9.56
CA PRO A 116 7.97 -18.18 10.62
C PRO A 116 7.14 -16.98 10.09
N PHE A 117 6.28 -16.40 10.92
CA PHE A 117 5.45 -15.24 10.52
C PHE A 117 6.28 -13.98 10.26
N SER A 118 7.45 -13.85 10.91
CA SER A 118 8.43 -12.78 10.65
C SER A 118 9.02 -12.83 9.24
N GLU A 119 8.91 -13.95 8.54
CA GLU A 119 9.36 -14.13 7.15
C GLU A 119 8.21 -13.95 6.14
N THR A 120 7.20 -13.16 6.50
CA THR A 120 6.08 -12.82 5.60
C THR A 120 6.55 -12.23 4.26
N PRO A 121 7.57 -11.34 4.19
CA PRO A 121 8.09 -10.89 2.90
C PRO A 121 8.54 -12.02 1.98
N LEU A 122 9.18 -13.07 2.53
CA LEU A 122 9.59 -14.25 1.79
C LEU A 122 8.39 -15.10 1.35
N LEU A 123 7.35 -15.21 2.18
CA LEU A 123 6.09 -15.83 1.79
C LEU A 123 5.47 -15.09 0.59
N CYS A 124 5.36 -13.77 0.64
CA CYS A 124 4.78 -12.97 -0.44
C CYS A 124 5.59 -13.12 -1.74
N ALA A 125 6.91 -13.27 -1.65
CA ALA A 125 7.81 -13.48 -2.79
C ALA A 125 7.48 -14.74 -3.60
N LYS A 126 6.80 -15.75 -3.00
CA LYS A 126 6.30 -16.96 -3.68
C LYS A 126 5.52 -16.63 -4.95
N CYS A 127 4.76 -15.53 -4.95
CA CYS A 127 3.97 -15.09 -6.10
C CYS A 127 4.30 -13.66 -6.55
N HIS A 128 4.71 -12.78 -5.64
CA HIS A 128 4.98 -11.36 -5.91
C HIS A 128 6.48 -11.05 -6.03
N GLY A 129 7.20 -11.81 -6.85
CA GLY A 129 8.66 -11.73 -6.95
C GLY A 129 9.21 -10.36 -7.37
N THR A 130 8.54 -9.65 -8.29
CA THR A 130 8.95 -8.29 -8.71
C THR A 130 8.77 -7.28 -7.58
N THR A 131 7.63 -7.33 -6.89
CA THR A 131 7.36 -6.50 -5.72
C THR A 131 8.36 -6.78 -4.60
N TYR A 132 8.68 -8.06 -4.36
CA TYR A 132 9.68 -8.44 -3.36
C TYR A 132 11.07 -7.91 -3.70
N ARG A 133 11.52 -8.05 -4.95
CA ARG A 133 12.79 -7.45 -5.42
C ARG A 133 12.79 -5.93 -5.20
N ASP A 134 11.72 -5.25 -5.56
CA ASP A 134 11.61 -3.79 -5.40
C ASP A 134 11.58 -3.39 -3.92
N TRP A 135 10.96 -4.22 -3.05
CA TRP A 135 11.01 -4.06 -1.59
C TRP A 135 12.42 -4.28 -1.03
N GLN A 136 13.16 -5.29 -1.52
CA GLN A 136 14.55 -5.52 -1.16
C GLN A 136 15.45 -4.34 -1.56
N ALA A 137 15.13 -3.66 -2.67
CA ALA A 137 15.81 -2.44 -3.10
C ALA A 137 15.33 -1.17 -2.39
N GLY A 138 14.27 -1.23 -1.57
CA GLY A 138 13.66 -0.06 -0.92
C GLY A 138 12.85 0.84 -1.86
N ILE A 139 12.54 0.36 -3.07
CA ILE A 139 11.67 1.03 -4.05
C ILE A 139 10.20 0.84 -3.67
N HIS A 140 9.86 -0.33 -3.11
CA HIS A 140 8.52 -0.66 -2.64
C HIS A 140 8.46 -0.78 -1.11
N GLY A 141 7.34 -0.34 -0.52
CA GLY A 141 7.16 -0.29 0.93
C GLY A 141 7.68 1.01 1.55
N ARG A 142 7.87 1.00 2.88
CA ARG A 142 8.34 2.14 3.66
C ARG A 142 9.57 1.76 4.48
N ALA A 143 10.59 2.60 4.44
CA ALA A 143 11.71 2.55 5.37
C ALA A 143 11.56 3.65 6.43
N LEU A 144 11.76 3.29 7.68
CA LEU A 144 11.79 4.16 8.85
C LEU A 144 13.21 4.19 9.43
N GLY A 145 13.46 5.14 10.34
CA GLY A 145 14.76 5.29 10.99
C GLY A 145 15.71 6.18 10.19
N TYR A 146 17.02 5.93 10.32
CA TYR A 146 18.05 6.80 9.78
C TYR A 146 18.58 6.29 8.44
N TRP A 147 18.86 7.22 7.51
CA TRP A 147 19.62 6.89 6.30
C TRP A 147 21.10 6.64 6.63
N ASP A 148 21.61 7.35 7.64
CA ASP A 148 22.95 7.19 8.20
C ASP A 148 22.89 6.21 9.36
N GLU A 149 23.36 4.99 9.13
CA GLU A 149 23.33 3.90 10.11
C GLU A 149 24.15 4.20 11.37
N THR A 150 25.06 5.19 11.35
CA THR A 150 25.78 5.62 12.55
C THR A 150 24.88 6.38 13.54
N ARG A 151 23.73 6.89 13.08
CA ARG A 151 22.78 7.65 13.89
C ARG A 151 21.64 6.81 14.45
N GLY A 152 21.52 5.56 14.01
CA GLY A 152 20.51 4.61 14.46
C GLY A 152 20.10 3.62 13.37
N GLU A 153 19.27 2.66 13.75
CA GLU A 153 18.82 1.60 12.85
C GLU A 153 17.88 2.11 11.75
N ARG A 154 18.01 1.51 10.57
CA ARG A 154 17.04 1.63 9.48
C ARG A 154 16.11 0.42 9.50
N ILE A 155 14.83 0.67 9.72
CA ILE A 155 13.79 -0.36 9.80
C ILE A 155 13.04 -0.39 8.49
N ARG A 156 12.89 -1.56 7.87
CA ARG A 156 12.04 -1.73 6.70
C ARG A 156 10.76 -2.40 7.11
N LEU A 157 9.63 -1.78 6.78
CA LEU A 157 8.35 -2.38 7.11
C LEU A 157 8.09 -3.62 6.25
N GLU A 158 7.52 -4.65 6.87
CA GLU A 158 7.04 -5.86 6.22
C GLU A 158 5.81 -5.58 5.36
N CYS A 159 5.47 -6.52 4.47
CA CYS A 159 4.32 -6.39 3.57
C CYS A 159 3.01 -6.21 4.34
N THR A 160 2.83 -6.96 5.42
CA THR A 160 1.60 -7.02 6.25
C THR A 160 1.44 -5.84 7.20
N GLN A 161 2.48 -5.02 7.37
CA GLN A 161 2.40 -3.75 8.11
C GLN A 161 1.64 -2.67 7.34
N CYS A 162 1.37 -2.91 6.05
CA CYS A 162 0.55 -2.04 5.23
C CYS A 162 -0.61 -2.79 4.57
N HIS A 163 -0.38 -4.01 4.06
CA HIS A 163 -1.39 -4.83 3.38
C HIS A 163 -2.09 -5.81 4.33
N ASP A 164 -3.38 -6.04 4.12
CA ASP A 164 -4.05 -7.19 4.71
C ASP A 164 -3.66 -8.46 3.94
N PRO A 165 -3.06 -9.49 4.56
CA PRO A 165 -2.67 -10.71 3.85
C PRO A 165 -3.85 -11.52 3.30
N HIS A 166 -5.08 -11.27 3.77
CA HIS A 166 -6.30 -11.90 3.26
C HIS A 166 -7.00 -11.05 2.19
N ALA A 167 -6.78 -9.72 2.22
CA ALA A 167 -7.33 -8.76 1.27
C ALA A 167 -6.32 -7.64 0.92
N PRO A 168 -5.25 -7.94 0.15
CA PRO A 168 -4.10 -7.02 0.07
C PRO A 168 -4.34 -5.72 -0.70
N ALA A 169 -5.41 -5.61 -1.48
CA ALA A 169 -5.68 -4.38 -2.21
C ALA A 169 -5.91 -3.23 -1.22
N PHE A 170 -5.25 -2.08 -1.45
CA PHE A 170 -5.54 -0.89 -0.66
C PHE A 170 -6.88 -0.29 -1.05
N ASP A 171 -7.61 0.14 -0.04
CA ASP A 171 -8.72 1.05 -0.25
C ASP A 171 -8.22 2.39 -0.78
N PRO A 172 -8.95 3.04 -1.70
CA PRO A 172 -8.63 4.39 -2.14
C PRO A 172 -8.55 5.34 -0.95
N MET A 173 -7.44 6.06 -0.84
CA MET A 173 -7.26 7.11 0.17
C MET A 173 -7.44 8.48 -0.46
N THR A 174 -8.06 9.39 0.29
CA THR A 174 -8.13 10.79 -0.12
C THR A 174 -6.78 11.44 0.13
N ALA A 175 -6.18 12.01 -0.92
CA ALA A 175 -4.94 12.76 -0.77
C ALA A 175 -5.18 13.99 0.12
N LEU A 176 -4.23 14.27 1.01
CA LEU A 176 -4.21 15.54 1.73
C LEU A 176 -4.07 16.71 0.75
N ALA A 177 -4.42 17.90 1.22
CA ALA A 177 -4.26 19.12 0.43
C ALA A 177 -2.83 19.24 -0.12
N GLY A 178 -2.73 19.47 -1.43
CA GLY A 178 -1.44 19.59 -2.10
C GLY A 178 -0.62 20.77 -1.57
N PRO A 179 0.71 20.76 -1.75
CA PRO A 179 1.56 21.83 -1.28
C PRO A 179 1.30 23.11 -2.08
N ASN A 180 1.06 24.21 -1.37
CA ASN A 180 0.87 25.55 -1.92
C ASN A 180 2.20 26.17 -2.37
N THR A 181 2.87 25.57 -3.35
CA THR A 181 4.11 26.12 -3.92
C THR A 181 3.80 27.01 -5.12
N LEU A 182 4.54 28.11 -5.26
CA LEU A 182 4.36 29.09 -6.33
C LEU A 182 4.50 28.53 -7.75
N ARG A 183 5.16 27.37 -7.89
CA ARG A 183 5.34 26.67 -9.17
C ARG A 183 4.17 25.77 -9.53
N MET A 184 3.36 25.39 -8.54
CA MET A 184 2.11 24.67 -8.74
C MET A 184 1.03 25.75 -8.80
N SER A 185 0.82 26.33 -9.99
CA SER A 185 -0.35 27.19 -10.21
C SER A 185 -1.58 26.49 -9.66
N VAL A 186 -2.48 27.24 -9.04
CA VAL A 186 -3.72 26.77 -8.38
C VAL A 186 -4.58 26.01 -9.40
N THR A 187 -4.18 24.78 -9.68
CA THR A 187 -4.93 23.84 -10.49
C THR A 187 -5.61 23.03 -9.42
N LYS A 188 -6.82 23.45 -9.07
CA LYS A 188 -7.71 22.69 -8.21
C LYS A 188 -7.82 21.31 -8.86
N SER A 189 -7.09 20.32 -8.36
CA SER A 189 -7.23 18.96 -8.87
C SER A 189 -8.53 18.40 -8.31
N GLU A 190 -9.65 18.78 -8.92
CA GLU A 190 -10.92 18.05 -8.82
C GLU A 190 -10.79 16.75 -9.62
N GLY A 191 -9.78 15.95 -9.29
CA GLY A 191 -9.62 14.61 -9.79
C GLY A 191 -10.35 13.68 -8.84
N THR A 192 -11.64 13.47 -9.07
CA THR A 192 -12.29 12.25 -8.60
C THR A 192 -11.55 11.09 -9.24
N HIS A 193 -10.67 10.41 -8.49
CA HIS A 193 -10.18 9.11 -8.91
C HIS A 193 -11.40 8.19 -8.97
N GLU A 194 -11.92 7.95 -10.18
CA GLU A 194 -12.99 6.98 -10.35
C GLU A 194 -12.51 5.65 -9.78
N ALA A 195 -13.28 5.14 -8.82
CA ALA A 195 -13.11 3.82 -8.23
C ALA A 195 -13.51 2.73 -9.24
N GLY A 196 -12.94 2.76 -10.44
CA GLY A 196 -12.98 1.62 -11.34
C GLY A 196 -12.19 0.48 -10.72
N LYS A 197 -12.74 -0.74 -10.70
CA LYS A 197 -12.02 -1.96 -10.32
C LYS A 197 -10.86 -2.17 -11.28
N HIS A 198 -9.74 -1.53 -11.01
CA HIS A 198 -8.55 -1.62 -11.83
C HIS A 198 -7.95 -3.01 -11.60
N ASN A 199 -8.12 -3.92 -12.56
CA ASN A 199 -7.42 -5.20 -12.54
C ASN A 199 -5.94 -4.93 -12.87
N PRO A 200 -4.99 -5.08 -11.92
CA PRO A 200 -3.58 -4.75 -12.14
C PRO A 200 -2.92 -5.61 -13.21
N LEU A 201 -3.55 -6.72 -13.62
CA LEU A 201 -3.07 -7.62 -14.68
C LEU A 201 -3.53 -7.20 -16.09
N ARG A 202 -4.39 -6.18 -16.22
CA ARG A 202 -4.97 -5.72 -17.50
C ARG A 202 -4.62 -4.26 -17.82
N ARG A 203 -3.38 -3.85 -17.53
CA ARG A 203 -2.90 -2.48 -17.80
C ARG A 203 -2.92 -2.08 -19.29
N TRP A 204 -3.07 -3.05 -20.20
CA TRP A 204 -2.96 -2.84 -21.65
C TRP A 204 -4.24 -3.14 -22.46
N SER A 205 -5.37 -3.52 -21.82
CA SER A 205 -6.59 -3.89 -22.55
C SER A 205 -7.63 -2.77 -22.66
N SER A 206 -7.31 -1.53 -22.29
CA SER A 206 -8.19 -0.38 -22.50
C SER A 206 -8.14 0.04 -23.97
N GLY A 207 -9.00 -0.58 -24.79
CA GLY A 207 -9.13 -0.22 -26.21
C GLY A 207 -9.71 -1.29 -27.15
N LEU A 208 -10.37 -2.33 -26.64
CA LEU A 208 -11.21 -3.18 -27.48
C LEU A 208 -12.65 -2.94 -27.03
N ASP A 209 -13.38 -2.20 -27.84
CA ASP A 209 -14.82 -2.00 -27.73
C ASP A 209 -15.51 -3.35 -27.52
N GLU A 210 -16.32 -3.46 -26.47
CA GLU A 210 -17.25 -4.58 -26.31
C GLU A 210 -18.21 -4.59 -27.51
N PRO A 211 -18.36 -5.71 -28.24
CA PRO A 211 -19.52 -5.83 -29.12
C PRO A 211 -20.77 -5.89 -28.24
N ALA A 212 -21.73 -5.03 -28.57
CA ALA A 212 -23.01 -4.91 -27.89
C ALA A 212 -23.67 -6.28 -27.67
N SER A 213 -24.16 -6.48 -26.44
CA SER A 213 -25.04 -7.58 -26.06
C SER A 213 -26.21 -7.71 -27.06
N PRO A 214 -26.45 -8.88 -27.68
CA PRO A 214 -27.66 -9.07 -28.43
C PRO A 214 -28.84 -9.17 -27.46
N ALA A 215 -29.85 -8.37 -27.76
CA ALA A 215 -31.10 -8.27 -27.04
C ALA A 215 -31.82 -9.62 -26.93
N ASP A 216 -32.55 -9.72 -25.82
CA ASP A 216 -33.59 -10.68 -25.49
C ASP A 216 -34.50 -11.00 -26.69
N HIS A 217 -34.47 -12.25 -27.13
CA HIS A 217 -35.51 -12.84 -27.95
C HIS A 217 -36.18 -13.96 -27.16
N SER A 218 -37.24 -13.59 -26.46
CA SER A 218 -38.37 -14.47 -26.21
C SER A 218 -38.92 -14.95 -27.56
N GLY A 219 -38.91 -16.27 -27.74
CA GLY A 219 -39.36 -16.95 -28.93
C GLY A 219 -39.70 -18.39 -28.59
N GLU A 220 -40.97 -18.59 -28.27
CA GLU A 220 -41.70 -19.85 -28.22
C GLU A 220 -41.41 -20.71 -29.46
N GLU A 221 -41.05 -22.00 -29.31
CA GLU A 221 -41.56 -23.07 -30.17
C GLU A 221 -41.24 -24.49 -29.66
N HIS A 222 -42.31 -25.28 -29.70
CA HIS A 222 -42.47 -26.72 -29.52
C HIS A 222 -41.36 -27.62 -30.11
N HIS A 223 -40.86 -28.57 -29.31
CA HIS A 223 -41.11 -30.02 -29.43
C HIS A 223 -40.35 -30.81 -28.36
#